data_AF-A0A7C2J5L0-F1
#
_entry.id   AF-A0A7C2J5L0-F1
#
_cell.length_a   1.000
_cell.length_b   1.000
_cell.length_c   1.000
_cell.angle_alpha   90.00
_cell.angle_beta   90.00
_cell.angle_gamma   90.00
#
_symmetry.space_group_name_H-M   'P 1'
#
loop_
_entity.id
_entity.type
_entity.pdbx_description
1 polymer ?
#
loop_
_entity_poly.entity_id
_entity_poly.type
_entity_poly.pdbx_seq_one_letter_code
_entity_poly.pdbx_strand_id
1 'polypeptide(L)'
;GSGKSSLVHDVLYRALSERFRKNGAPEEADWGEASEARTWRSLEGAERLQDVVLVDQSPIGRTPRSNPITYIKGFDIIRELFASTVEADRRGFTAGHFSFNIPGGRCETCQGDGTVTVEMQFLADVELVCEECKGTRYKSSVLEVRYRGLNIHEVLQLTVHEARIFFGDTPRLAARLKVLEDVGLGYLRLGQSATTLSGGEAQRVKLAAHLVQASCDGTLFLFDEPTTGLHFDDIAKLLGAFDRLIAGGGSVLVIEHNLEVIRRADWIIDLGPEGGEAGGRIVAQGAPEQVARVEASHTGRFLRAALV
;
A
#
# COMPACT_ATOMS: atom_id res chain seq x y z
N GLY A 1 16.66 -13.16 12.86
CA GLY A 1 17.41 -13.87 11.82
C GLY A 1 17.22 -15.38 11.82
N SER A 2 16.01 -15.91 12.06
CA SER A 2 15.74 -17.36 11.96
C SER A 2 15.47 -17.85 10.53
N GLY A 3 15.41 -16.93 9.55
CA GLY A 3 15.16 -17.24 8.14
C GLY A 3 13.77 -16.88 7.61
N LYS A 4 12.94 -16.13 8.37
CA LYS A 4 11.57 -15.75 7.95
C LYS A 4 11.55 -14.99 6.61
N SER A 5 12.21 -13.84 6.54
CA SER A 5 12.26 -13.03 5.31
C SER A 5 12.92 -13.80 4.16
N SER A 6 13.96 -14.60 4.43
CA SER A 6 14.57 -15.45 3.40
C SER A 6 13.60 -16.50 2.84
N LEU A 7 12.79 -17.14 3.70
CA LEU A 7 11.78 -18.11 3.24
C LEU A 7 10.66 -17.42 2.44
N VAL A 8 10.17 -16.28 2.89
CA VAL A 8 9.01 -15.62 2.28
C VAL A 8 9.41 -14.83 1.04
N HIS A 9 10.45 -14.01 1.10
CA HIS A 9 10.87 -13.12 0.02
C HIS A 9 11.75 -13.85 -0.99
N ASP A 10 12.90 -14.38 -0.53
CA ASP A 10 13.93 -14.91 -1.44
C ASP A 10 13.53 -16.25 -2.06
N VAL A 11 12.70 -17.03 -1.37
CA VAL A 11 12.24 -18.36 -1.81
C VAL A 11 10.81 -18.32 -2.33
N LEU A 12 9.81 -18.15 -1.46
CA LEU A 12 8.40 -18.36 -1.82
C LEU A 12 7.91 -17.34 -2.84
N TYR A 13 8.10 -16.05 -2.55
CA TYR A 13 7.67 -14.98 -3.43
C TYR A 13 8.37 -15.05 -4.78
N ARG A 14 9.70 -15.19 -4.79
CA ARG A 14 10.47 -15.34 -6.03
C ARG A 14 10.02 -16.54 -6.86
N ALA A 15 9.80 -17.70 -6.24
CA ALA A 15 9.35 -18.91 -6.94
C ALA A 15 7.95 -18.74 -7.56
N LEU A 16 7.03 -18.07 -6.87
CA LEU A 16 5.69 -17.77 -7.37
C LEU A 16 5.72 -16.71 -8.48
N SER A 17 6.46 -15.62 -8.29
CA SER A 17 6.60 -14.56 -9.28
C SER A 17 7.24 -15.07 -10.57
N GLU A 18 8.28 -15.90 -10.51
CA GLU A 18 8.88 -16.54 -11.68
C GLU A 18 7.88 -17.42 -12.45
N ARG A 19 6.98 -18.10 -11.75
CA ARG A 19 5.92 -18.92 -12.35
C ARG A 19 4.88 -18.05 -13.04
N PHE A 20 4.37 -17.01 -12.36
CA PHE A 20 3.34 -16.14 -12.93
C PHE A 20 3.87 -15.29 -14.09
N ARG A 21 5.14 -14.86 -14.04
CA ARG A 21 5.79 -14.13 -15.15
C ARG A 21 5.87 -14.98 -16.41
N LYS A 22 6.17 -16.29 -16.29
CA LYS A 22 6.17 -17.23 -17.43
C LYS A 22 4.78 -17.42 -18.06
N ASN A 23 3.72 -17.05 -17.36
CA ASN A 23 2.33 -17.12 -17.84
C ASN A 23 1.77 -15.75 -18.29
N GLY A 24 2.60 -14.70 -18.42
CA GLY A 24 2.21 -13.43 -19.06
C GLY A 24 1.83 -12.26 -18.14
N ALA A 25 2.27 -12.26 -16.87
CA ALA A 25 2.04 -11.12 -15.96
C ALA A 25 2.88 -9.86 -16.33
N PRO A 26 2.39 -8.63 -16.06
CA PRO A 26 3.08 -7.38 -16.43
C PRO A 26 4.41 -7.15 -15.69
N GLU A 27 5.36 -6.48 -16.35
CA GLU A 27 6.76 -6.26 -15.96
C GLU A 27 7.02 -5.22 -14.85
N GLU A 28 6.00 -4.77 -14.12
CA GLU A 28 6.13 -3.69 -13.13
C GLU A 28 6.37 -4.23 -11.71
N ALA A 29 7.57 -4.77 -11.46
CA ALA A 29 8.08 -4.91 -10.11
C ALA A 29 9.61 -4.82 -10.11
N ASP A 30 10.13 -3.96 -9.23
CA ASP A 30 11.56 -3.72 -9.04
C ASP A 30 12.14 -4.89 -8.23
N TRP A 31 12.49 -5.96 -8.94
CA TRP A 31 13.09 -7.16 -8.38
C TRP A 31 14.59 -6.93 -8.26
N GLY A 32 15.08 -6.67 -7.04
CA GLY A 32 16.52 -6.52 -6.76
C GLY A 32 17.39 -7.62 -7.38
N GLU A 33 18.68 -7.30 -7.60
CA GLU A 33 19.63 -8.11 -8.35
C GLU A 33 19.58 -9.61 -7.98
N ALA A 34 19.40 -10.43 -9.00
CA ALA A 34 19.26 -11.87 -8.88
C ALA A 34 20.54 -12.50 -8.31
N SER A 35 20.45 -13.08 -7.11
CA SER A 35 21.30 -14.25 -6.81
C SER A 35 20.93 -15.37 -7.79
N GLU A 36 21.91 -15.85 -8.56
CA GLU A 36 21.76 -16.81 -9.67
C GLU A 36 21.40 -18.23 -9.23
N ALA A 37 21.48 -18.57 -7.94
CA ALA A 37 21.27 -19.92 -7.44
C ALA A 37 19.83 -20.15 -6.96
N ARG A 38 19.13 -21.10 -7.59
CA ARG A 38 17.81 -21.57 -7.12
C ARG A 38 17.97 -22.27 -5.76
N THR A 39 17.38 -21.70 -4.71
CA THR A 39 17.50 -22.17 -3.32
C THR A 39 16.42 -23.18 -2.91
N TRP A 40 15.52 -23.56 -3.83
CA TRP A 40 14.42 -24.51 -3.59
C TRP A 40 14.38 -25.63 -4.64
N ARG A 41 13.83 -26.80 -4.25
CA ARG A 41 13.75 -28.00 -5.12
C ARG A 41 12.49 -28.01 -5.99
N SER A 42 11.31 -27.98 -5.39
CA SER A 42 10.01 -28.00 -6.06
C SER A 42 9.03 -27.04 -5.38
N LEU A 43 8.01 -26.63 -6.12
CA LEU A 43 6.88 -25.86 -5.62
C LEU A 43 5.59 -26.52 -6.13
N GLU A 44 4.81 -27.06 -5.21
CA GLU A 44 3.58 -27.82 -5.47
C GLU A 44 2.37 -27.02 -4.97
N GLY A 45 1.20 -27.16 -5.61
CA GLY A 45 -0.02 -26.45 -5.20
C GLY A 45 -0.14 -25.02 -5.74
N ALA A 46 0.90 -24.48 -6.38
CA ALA A 46 0.88 -23.12 -6.95
C ALA A 46 -0.12 -22.95 -8.11
N GLU A 47 -0.66 -24.02 -8.68
CA GLU A 47 -1.77 -23.99 -9.63
C GLU A 47 -3.11 -23.54 -9.02
N ARG A 48 -3.21 -23.52 -7.69
CA ARG A 48 -4.38 -23.01 -6.97
C ARG A 48 -4.37 -21.49 -6.80
N LEU A 49 -3.23 -20.86 -7.10
CA LEU A 49 -3.04 -19.42 -7.01
C LEU A 49 -3.09 -18.82 -8.41
N GLN A 50 -3.70 -17.64 -8.50
CA GLN A 50 -3.78 -16.82 -9.71
C GLN A 50 -2.71 -15.74 -9.70
N ASP A 51 -2.34 -15.24 -8.51
CA ASP A 51 -1.40 -14.14 -8.36
C ASP A 51 -0.68 -14.17 -6.99
N VAL A 52 0.44 -13.46 -6.88
CA VAL A 52 1.15 -13.23 -5.62
C VAL A 52 1.52 -11.76 -5.50
N VAL A 53 1.23 -11.16 -4.35
CA VAL A 53 1.46 -9.74 -4.08
C VAL A 53 2.27 -9.59 -2.81
N LEU A 54 3.46 -8.99 -2.91
CA LEU A 54 4.22 -8.55 -1.75
C LEU A 54 3.80 -7.12 -1.36
N VAL A 55 3.31 -6.97 -0.13
CA VAL A 55 2.92 -5.69 0.45
C VAL A 55 3.95 -5.30 1.52
N ASP A 56 5.01 -4.64 1.06
CA ASP A 56 6.13 -4.17 1.87
C ASP A 56 6.05 -2.66 2.19
N GLN A 57 6.99 -2.20 3.00
CA GLN A 57 7.12 -0.80 3.41
C GLN A 57 7.83 0.08 2.37
N SER A 58 8.13 -0.43 1.17
CA SER A 58 8.73 0.38 0.11
C SER A 58 7.79 1.52 -0.31
N PRO A 59 8.32 2.68 -0.77
CA PRO A 59 7.48 3.81 -1.15
C PRO A 59 6.47 3.46 -2.24
N ILE A 60 5.24 3.99 -2.15
CA ILE A 60 4.22 3.83 -3.20
C ILE A 60 4.55 4.54 -4.52
N GLY A 61 5.55 5.42 -4.48
CA GLY A 61 6.10 6.11 -5.63
C GLY A 61 7.32 6.93 -5.24
N ARG A 62 8.20 7.18 -6.21
CA ARG A 62 9.46 7.92 -6.01
C ARG A 62 9.34 9.41 -6.33
N THR A 63 8.15 9.87 -6.70
CA THR A 63 7.91 11.26 -7.15
C THR A 63 6.75 11.91 -6.40
N PRO A 64 6.74 13.26 -6.26
CA PRO A 64 5.63 14.00 -5.64
C PRO A 64 4.27 13.87 -6.35
N ARG A 65 4.25 13.29 -7.57
CA ARG A 65 3.04 13.00 -8.34
C ARG A 65 2.28 11.78 -7.81
N SER A 66 2.99 10.88 -7.14
CA SER A 66 2.38 9.74 -6.46
C SER A 66 1.83 10.21 -5.13
N ASN A 67 0.58 9.89 -4.83
CA ASN A 67 -0.07 10.24 -3.58
C ASN A 67 -1.18 9.21 -3.27
N PRO A 68 -1.75 9.20 -2.05
CA PRO A 68 -2.77 8.22 -1.68
C PRO A 68 -3.93 8.16 -2.68
N ILE A 69 -4.48 9.30 -3.10
CA ILE A 69 -5.69 9.32 -3.94
C ILE A 69 -5.45 8.89 -5.39
N THR A 70 -4.27 9.14 -5.95
CA THR A 70 -3.88 8.61 -7.27
C THR A 70 -3.60 7.11 -7.21
N TYR A 71 -3.00 6.63 -6.12
CA TYR A 71 -2.68 5.22 -5.94
C TYR A 71 -3.94 4.35 -5.88
N ILE A 72 -4.95 4.75 -5.11
CA ILE A 72 -6.25 4.06 -5.05
C ILE A 72 -7.17 4.37 -6.25
N LYS A 73 -6.68 5.04 -7.30
CA LYS A 73 -7.45 5.47 -8.49
C LYS A 73 -8.73 6.26 -8.16
N GLY A 74 -8.78 6.94 -7.02
CA GLY A 74 -9.89 7.82 -6.66
C GLY A 74 -9.81 9.18 -7.34
N PHE A 75 -8.60 9.61 -7.71
CA PHE A 75 -8.37 10.90 -8.32
C PHE A 75 -9.05 11.05 -9.69
N ASP A 76 -9.21 9.96 -10.44
CA ASP A 76 -9.89 9.98 -11.74
C ASP A 76 -11.36 10.41 -11.60
N ILE A 77 -12.04 9.88 -10.57
CA ILE A 77 -13.42 10.26 -10.24
C ILE A 77 -13.50 11.73 -9.84
N ILE A 78 -12.54 12.22 -9.05
CA ILE A 78 -12.48 13.63 -8.66
C ILE A 78 -12.34 14.52 -9.91
N ARG A 79 -11.43 14.18 -10.82
CA ARG A 79 -11.22 14.96 -12.06
C ARG A 79 -12.47 14.98 -12.94
N GLU A 80 -13.19 13.86 -13.03
CA GLU A 80 -14.47 13.78 -13.74
C GLU A 80 -15.54 14.68 -13.11
N LEU A 81 -15.63 14.71 -11.77
CA LEU A 81 -16.55 15.59 -11.06
C LEU A 81 -16.26 17.07 -11.34
N PHE A 82 -14.99 17.48 -11.30
CA PHE A 82 -14.60 18.86 -11.63
C PHE A 82 -14.91 19.21 -13.09
N ALA A 83 -14.64 18.30 -14.03
CA ALA A 83 -14.98 18.49 -15.44
C ALA A 83 -16.48 18.59 -15.70
N SER A 84 -17.31 17.98 -14.86
CA SER A 84 -18.77 18.05 -14.98
C SER A 84 -19.40 19.36 -14.46
N THR A 85 -18.60 20.27 -13.89
CA THR A 85 -19.10 21.57 -13.41
C THR A 85 -19.45 22.50 -14.58
N VAL A 86 -20.45 23.35 -14.38
CA VAL A 86 -20.88 24.33 -15.40
C VAL A 86 -19.75 25.28 -15.79
N GLU A 87 -18.88 25.63 -14.84
CA GLU A 87 -17.74 26.50 -15.11
C GLU A 87 -16.67 25.81 -15.96
N ALA A 88 -16.36 24.53 -15.70
CA ALA A 88 -15.46 23.75 -16.53
C ALA A 88 -16.00 23.59 -17.96
N ASP A 89 -17.28 23.28 -18.10
CA ASP A 89 -17.96 23.10 -19.40
C ASP A 89 -17.90 24.38 -20.25
N ARG A 90 -18.22 25.55 -19.66
CA ARG A 90 -18.12 26.85 -20.35
C ARG A 90 -16.71 27.18 -20.85
N ARG A 91 -15.68 26.69 -20.15
CA ARG A 91 -14.27 26.90 -20.51
C ARG A 91 -13.72 25.78 -21.40
N GLY A 92 -14.50 24.75 -21.73
CA GLY A 92 -14.06 23.59 -22.49
C GLY A 92 -13.07 22.70 -21.74
N PHE A 93 -13.05 22.74 -20.41
CA PHE A 93 -12.13 21.93 -19.60
C PHE A 93 -12.62 20.50 -19.45
N THR A 94 -11.79 19.56 -19.89
CA THR A 94 -11.97 18.13 -19.68
C THR A 94 -11.32 17.65 -18.38
N ALA A 95 -11.59 16.41 -17.96
CA ALA A 95 -10.94 15.79 -16.80
C ALA A 95 -9.41 15.79 -16.89
N GLY A 96 -8.84 15.91 -18.10
CA GLY A 96 -7.41 16.05 -18.31
C GLY A 96 -6.83 17.36 -17.77
N HIS A 97 -7.58 18.45 -17.83
CA HIS A 97 -7.15 19.76 -17.30
C HIS A 97 -6.99 19.74 -15.77
N PHE A 98 -7.74 18.87 -15.10
CA PHE A 98 -7.70 18.68 -13.65
C PHE A 98 -6.61 17.69 -13.20
N SER A 99 -5.82 17.15 -14.12
CA SER A 99 -4.68 16.28 -13.81
C SER A 99 -3.39 17.09 -13.73
N PHE A 100 -2.65 16.96 -12.63
CA PHE A 100 -1.29 17.51 -12.52
C PHE A 100 -0.25 16.67 -13.28
N ASN A 101 -0.61 15.47 -13.79
CA ASN A 101 0.32 14.57 -14.47
C ASN A 101 0.50 14.84 -15.97
N ILE A 102 -0.45 15.56 -16.60
CA ILE A 102 -0.44 15.79 -18.04
C ILE A 102 -0.46 17.29 -18.36
N PRO A 103 0.12 17.71 -19.51
CA PRO A 103 0.03 19.08 -19.98
C PRO A 103 -1.43 19.53 -20.17
N GLY A 104 -1.67 20.84 -20.04
CA GLY A 104 -2.99 21.44 -20.19
C GLY A 104 -3.29 22.36 -19.02
N GLY A 105 -3.73 21.79 -17.90
CA GLY A 105 -4.08 22.55 -16.69
C GLY A 105 -3.05 22.58 -15.57
N ARG A 106 -2.02 21.72 -15.62
CA ARG A 106 -0.91 21.73 -14.66
C ARG A 106 -0.03 22.97 -14.79
N CYS A 107 0.69 23.32 -13.74
CA CYS A 107 1.79 24.28 -13.82
C CYS A 107 2.94 23.72 -14.69
N GLU A 108 3.36 24.46 -15.72
CA GLU A 108 4.43 23.99 -16.61
C GLU A 108 5.82 24.18 -15.99
N THR A 109 6.01 25.17 -15.12
CA THR A 109 7.30 25.46 -14.45
C THR A 109 7.79 24.28 -13.60
N CYS A 110 6.90 23.72 -12.77
CA CYS A 110 7.21 22.52 -11.97
C CYS A 110 6.64 21.23 -12.59
N GLN A 111 6.13 21.29 -13.82
CA GLN A 111 5.50 20.17 -14.52
C GLN A 111 4.44 19.41 -13.69
N GLY A 112 3.76 20.11 -12.76
CA GLY A 112 2.74 19.55 -11.87
C GLY A 112 3.25 18.93 -10.56
N ASP A 113 4.55 18.96 -10.28
CA ASP A 113 5.10 18.45 -9.01
C ASP A 113 4.76 19.36 -7.83
N GLY A 114 4.64 20.66 -8.09
CA GLY A 114 4.43 21.69 -7.05
C GLY A 114 5.72 22.10 -6.36
N THR A 115 6.78 21.31 -6.52
CA THR A 115 8.15 21.62 -6.10
C THR A 115 9.09 21.65 -7.30
N VAL A 116 10.27 22.25 -7.13
CA VAL A 116 11.39 22.21 -8.08
C VAL A 116 12.58 21.63 -7.32
N THR A 117 13.14 20.55 -7.83
CA THR A 117 14.32 19.90 -7.25
C THR A 117 15.57 20.64 -7.67
N VAL A 118 16.38 21.06 -6.69
CA VAL A 118 17.68 21.67 -6.90
C VAL A 118 18.74 20.62 -6.57
N GLU A 119 19.47 20.19 -7.59
CA GLU A 119 20.57 19.24 -7.44
C GLU A 119 21.72 19.86 -6.64
N MET A 120 22.16 19.15 -5.61
CA MET A 120 23.27 19.56 -4.77
C MET A 120 24.44 18.59 -4.98
N GLN A 121 25.61 19.09 -5.38
CA GLN A 121 26.74 18.21 -5.77
C GLN A 121 27.25 17.24 -4.69
N PHE A 122 27.03 17.56 -3.41
CA PHE A 122 27.56 16.78 -2.27
C PHE A 122 26.53 16.53 -1.17
N LEU A 123 25.28 16.97 -1.36
CA LEU A 123 24.21 16.86 -0.37
C LEU A 123 23.00 16.21 -1.04
N ALA A 124 22.04 15.75 -0.23
CA ALA A 124 20.77 15.33 -0.76
C ALA A 124 20.09 16.50 -1.50
N ASP A 125 19.47 16.20 -2.63
CA ASP A 125 18.73 17.19 -3.41
C ASP A 125 17.67 17.87 -2.55
N VAL A 126 17.47 19.16 -2.80
CA VAL A 126 16.51 19.97 -2.04
C VAL A 126 15.29 20.24 -2.92
N GLU A 127 14.11 19.89 -2.43
CA GLU A 127 12.85 20.27 -3.06
C GLU A 127 12.37 21.62 -2.53
N LEU A 128 12.33 22.62 -3.41
CA LEU A 128 11.79 23.95 -3.10
C LEU A 128 10.37 24.08 -3.63
N VAL A 129 9.50 24.80 -2.91
CA VAL A 129 8.14 25.08 -3.40
C VAL A 129 8.23 25.91 -4.68
N CYS A 130 7.51 25.49 -5.73
CA CYS A 130 7.49 26.18 -7.00
C CYS A 130 6.96 27.61 -6.84
N GLU A 131 7.72 28.61 -7.27
CA GLU A 131 7.36 30.03 -7.13
C GLU A 131 6.14 30.43 -7.97
N GLU A 132 6.00 29.85 -9.17
CA GLU A 132 4.91 30.16 -10.11
C GLU A 132 3.54 29.75 -9.56
N CYS A 133 3.41 28.48 -9.14
CA CYS A 133 2.14 27.94 -8.66
C CYS A 133 2.01 27.93 -7.14
N LYS A 134 3.06 28.31 -6.40
CA LYS A 134 3.12 28.28 -4.92
C LYS A 134 2.75 26.92 -4.34
N GLY A 135 3.17 25.85 -4.99
CA GLY A 135 2.85 24.47 -4.59
C GLY A 135 1.48 23.95 -5.00
N THR A 136 0.65 24.76 -5.68
CA THR A 136 -0.71 24.32 -6.04
C THR A 136 -0.75 23.27 -7.14
N ARG A 137 0.30 23.16 -7.95
CA ARG A 137 0.47 22.23 -9.10
C ARG A 137 -0.33 22.60 -10.36
N TYR A 138 -1.15 23.65 -10.33
CA TYR A 138 -2.07 24.01 -11.41
C TYR A 138 -1.88 25.45 -11.88
N LYS A 139 -2.37 25.73 -13.11
CA LYS A 139 -2.56 27.09 -13.61
C LYS A 139 -3.71 27.76 -12.88
N SER A 140 -3.65 29.08 -12.73
CA SER A 140 -4.69 29.88 -12.05
C SER A 140 -6.08 29.67 -12.65
N SER A 141 -6.19 29.51 -13.98
CA SER A 141 -7.45 29.28 -14.67
C SER A 141 -8.17 27.98 -14.26
N VAL A 142 -7.42 26.96 -13.84
CA VAL A 142 -7.98 25.69 -13.32
C VAL A 142 -8.44 25.86 -11.87
N LEU A 143 -7.71 26.64 -11.07
CA LEU A 143 -8.03 26.91 -9.67
C LEU A 143 -9.27 27.79 -9.47
N GLU A 144 -9.72 28.48 -10.52
CA GLU A 144 -10.99 29.22 -10.53
C GLU A 144 -12.20 28.29 -10.52
N VAL A 145 -12.09 27.09 -11.10
CA VAL A 145 -13.19 26.11 -11.12
C VAL A 145 -13.37 25.50 -9.73
N ARG A 146 -14.58 25.64 -9.19
CA ARG A 146 -14.94 25.13 -7.86
C ARG A 146 -16.01 24.04 -7.92
N TYR A 147 -15.80 22.98 -7.16
CA TYR A 147 -16.79 21.95 -6.85
C TYR A 147 -17.19 22.09 -5.38
N ARG A 148 -18.49 22.31 -5.10
CA ARG A 148 -19.02 22.54 -3.74
C ARG A 148 -18.22 23.59 -2.94
N GLY A 149 -17.80 24.66 -3.63
CA GLY A 149 -17.06 25.77 -3.03
C GLY A 149 -15.54 25.59 -2.96
N LEU A 150 -14.99 24.40 -3.24
CA LEU A 150 -13.54 24.15 -3.22
C LEU A 150 -12.96 23.96 -4.62
N ASN A 151 -11.77 24.48 -4.88
CA ASN A 151 -11.02 24.16 -6.07
C ASN A 151 -10.28 22.81 -5.93
N ILE A 152 -9.69 22.32 -7.02
CA ILE A 152 -9.08 20.98 -7.00
C ILE A 152 -7.85 20.87 -6.07
N HIS A 153 -7.08 21.94 -5.91
CA HIS A 153 -5.96 21.95 -4.97
C HIS A 153 -6.46 21.88 -3.52
N GLU A 154 -7.48 22.67 -3.18
CA GLU A 154 -8.12 22.65 -1.86
C GLU A 154 -8.70 21.27 -1.53
N VAL A 155 -9.34 20.61 -2.50
CA VAL A 155 -9.80 19.22 -2.36
C VAL A 155 -8.64 18.25 -2.07
N LEU A 156 -7.50 18.40 -2.74
CA LEU A 156 -6.31 17.58 -2.49
C LEU A 156 -5.68 17.83 -1.11
N GLN A 157 -5.99 18.94 -0.45
CA GLN A 157 -5.54 19.23 0.92
C GLN A 157 -6.45 18.64 2.00
N LEU A 158 -7.65 18.17 1.66
CA LEU A 158 -8.52 17.48 2.61
C LEU A 158 -7.88 16.19 3.09
N THR A 159 -8.09 15.89 4.37
CA THR A 159 -7.82 14.55 4.91
C THR A 159 -8.76 13.52 4.28
N VAL A 160 -8.40 12.25 4.32
CA VAL A 160 -9.25 11.14 3.86
C VAL A 160 -10.62 11.19 4.57
N HIS A 161 -10.64 11.46 5.87
CA HIS A 161 -11.87 11.57 6.65
C HIS A 161 -12.76 12.73 6.17
N GLU A 162 -12.20 13.93 6.03
CA GLU A 162 -12.94 15.10 5.53
C GLU A 162 -13.44 14.88 4.10
N ALA A 163 -12.61 14.30 3.24
CA ALA A 163 -12.97 13.99 1.87
C ALA A 163 -14.12 12.98 1.80
N ARG A 164 -14.16 11.98 2.69
CA ARG A 164 -15.26 10.99 2.72
C ARG A 164 -16.58 11.67 3.03
N ILE A 165 -16.60 12.63 3.96
CA ILE A 165 -17.78 13.42 4.29
C ILE A 165 -18.15 14.32 3.10
N PHE A 166 -17.17 15.02 2.53
CA PHE A 166 -17.36 15.96 1.42
C PHE A 166 -17.93 15.30 0.16
N PHE A 167 -17.48 14.07 -0.15
CA PHE A 167 -17.91 13.26 -1.29
C PHE A 167 -18.95 12.19 -0.92
N GLY A 168 -19.70 12.36 0.18
CA GLY A 168 -20.69 11.37 0.64
C GLY A 168 -21.74 10.99 -0.41
N ASP A 169 -22.08 11.92 -1.31
CA ASP A 169 -23.05 11.71 -2.40
C ASP A 169 -22.45 11.07 -3.65
N THR A 170 -21.17 10.70 -3.62
CA THR A 170 -20.46 10.01 -4.70
C THR A 170 -20.07 8.60 -4.24
N PRO A 171 -20.97 7.60 -4.32
CA PRO A 171 -20.78 6.29 -3.68
C PRO A 171 -19.47 5.59 -4.09
N ARG A 172 -19.09 5.69 -5.37
CA ARG A 172 -17.86 5.08 -5.89
C ARG A 172 -16.60 5.67 -5.26
N LEU A 173 -16.56 6.98 -5.03
CA LEU A 173 -15.42 7.64 -4.41
C LEU A 173 -15.44 7.45 -2.89
N ALA A 174 -16.61 7.61 -2.27
CA ALA A 174 -16.80 7.39 -0.84
C ALA A 174 -16.38 5.97 -0.41
N ALA A 175 -16.67 4.95 -1.21
CA ALA A 175 -16.23 3.57 -0.96
C ALA A 175 -14.70 3.45 -0.93
N ARG A 176 -13.98 4.06 -1.88
CA ARG A 176 -12.51 4.03 -1.91
C ARG A 176 -11.89 4.80 -0.75
N LEU A 177 -12.46 5.96 -0.41
CA LEU A 177 -12.02 6.76 0.75
C LEU A 177 -12.28 6.03 2.06
N LYS A 178 -13.42 5.32 2.18
CA LYS A 178 -13.72 4.47 3.33
C LYS A 178 -12.66 3.39 3.51
N VAL A 179 -12.18 2.76 2.43
CA VAL A 179 -11.12 1.74 2.54
C VAL A 179 -9.83 2.34 3.12
N LEU A 180 -9.41 3.53 2.69
CA LEU A 180 -8.27 4.23 3.30
C LEU A 180 -8.48 4.52 4.79
N GLU A 181 -9.70 4.93 5.17
CA GLU A 181 -10.04 5.17 6.57
C GLU A 181 -10.06 3.86 7.40
N ASP A 182 -10.59 2.78 6.83
CA ASP A 182 -10.68 1.45 7.46
C ASP A 182 -9.29 0.88 7.76
N VAL A 183 -8.27 1.17 6.95
CA VAL A 183 -6.87 0.80 7.23
C VAL A 183 -6.14 1.79 8.14
N GLY A 184 -6.85 2.77 8.71
CA GLY A 184 -6.30 3.73 9.67
C GLY A 184 -5.62 4.96 9.05
N LEU A 185 -5.82 5.24 7.76
CA LEU A 185 -5.22 6.38 7.05
C LEU A 185 -6.14 7.61 6.96
N GLY A 186 -7.14 7.70 7.84
CA GLY A 186 -8.13 8.79 7.83
C GLY A 186 -7.53 10.20 7.94
N TYR A 187 -6.35 10.32 8.57
CA TYR A 187 -5.66 11.59 8.80
C TYR A 187 -4.79 12.06 7.62
N LEU A 188 -4.46 11.18 6.68
CA LEU A 188 -3.62 11.54 5.53
C LEU A 188 -4.38 12.49 4.61
N ARG A 189 -3.67 13.47 4.03
CA ARG A 189 -4.24 14.31 2.97
C ARG A 189 -4.30 13.54 1.66
N LEU A 190 -5.34 13.75 0.86
CA LEU A 190 -5.51 13.08 -0.44
C LEU A 190 -4.29 13.25 -1.34
N GLY A 191 -3.78 14.49 -1.44
CA GLY A 191 -2.64 14.87 -2.28
C GLY A 191 -1.29 14.82 -1.58
N GLN A 192 -1.19 14.22 -0.38
CA GLN A 192 0.09 14.10 0.33
C GLN A 192 1.11 13.34 -0.52
N SER A 193 2.30 13.91 -0.69
CA SER A 193 3.36 13.31 -1.51
C SER A 193 3.71 11.91 -1.01
N ALA A 194 3.84 10.95 -1.93
CA ALA A 194 4.33 9.61 -1.60
C ALA A 194 5.72 9.63 -0.97
N THR A 195 6.56 10.60 -1.33
CA THR A 195 7.92 10.76 -0.78
C THR A 195 7.94 11.17 0.69
N THR A 196 6.81 11.66 1.22
CA THR A 196 6.69 12.07 2.62
C THR A 196 5.91 11.07 3.48
N LEU A 197 5.47 9.94 2.90
CA LEU A 197 4.83 8.86 3.65
C LEU A 197 5.89 8.02 4.37
N SER A 198 5.59 7.66 5.62
CA SER A 198 6.34 6.62 6.32
C SER A 198 6.15 5.26 5.64
N GLY A 199 7.08 4.33 5.89
CA GLY A 199 6.99 2.97 5.35
C GLY A 199 5.67 2.26 5.70
N GLY A 200 5.21 2.39 6.95
CA GLY A 200 3.92 1.84 7.39
C GLY A 200 2.70 2.53 6.78
N GLU A 201 2.76 3.82 6.46
CA GLU A 201 1.70 4.49 5.67
C GLU A 201 1.69 4.00 4.23
N ALA A 202 2.85 3.90 3.59
CA ALA A 202 2.98 3.39 2.23
C ALA A 202 2.42 1.96 2.12
N GLN A 203 2.78 1.08 3.05
CA GLN A 203 2.27 -0.29 3.13
C GLN A 203 0.74 -0.33 3.26
N ARG A 204 0.16 0.51 4.11
CA ARG A 204 -1.31 0.58 4.29
C ARG A 204 -2.02 1.17 3.08
N VAL A 205 -1.41 2.10 2.33
CA VAL A 205 -1.95 2.58 1.04
C VAL A 205 -1.97 1.45 0.00
N LYS A 206 -0.92 0.62 -0.07
CA LYS A 206 -0.88 -0.56 -0.94
C LYS A 206 -1.99 -1.56 -0.59
N LEU A 207 -2.12 -1.88 0.70
CA LEU A 207 -3.21 -2.72 1.21
C LEU A 207 -4.60 -2.17 0.82
N ALA A 208 -4.82 -0.87 1.00
CA ALA A 208 -6.06 -0.22 0.63
C ALA A 208 -6.37 -0.34 -0.88
N ALA A 209 -5.36 -0.25 -1.75
CA ALA A 209 -5.56 -0.39 -3.20
C ALA A 209 -6.08 -1.79 -3.58
N HIS A 210 -5.60 -2.84 -2.92
CA HIS A 210 -6.09 -4.20 -3.14
C HIS A 210 -7.49 -4.43 -2.57
N LEU A 211 -7.79 -3.86 -1.39
CA LEU A 211 -9.14 -3.92 -0.80
C LEU A 211 -10.22 -3.19 -1.61
N VAL A 212 -9.83 -2.26 -2.49
CA VAL A 212 -10.75 -1.59 -3.41
C VAL A 212 -11.11 -2.49 -4.60
N GLN A 213 -10.32 -3.51 -4.91
CA GLN A 213 -10.61 -4.46 -5.98
C GLN A 213 -11.77 -5.37 -5.57
N ALA A 214 -12.60 -5.77 -6.55
CA ALA A 214 -13.86 -6.47 -6.29
C ALA A 214 -13.69 -7.94 -5.89
N SER A 215 -12.57 -8.57 -6.26
CA SER A 215 -12.23 -9.95 -5.93
C SER A 215 -10.72 -10.06 -5.75
N CYS A 216 -10.30 -10.85 -4.78
CA CYS A 216 -8.91 -11.26 -4.57
C CYS A 216 -8.76 -12.78 -4.69
N ASP A 217 -9.70 -13.43 -5.38
CA ASP A 217 -9.78 -14.88 -5.48
C ASP A 217 -8.50 -15.49 -6.07
N GLY A 218 -7.89 -16.40 -5.32
CA GLY A 218 -6.63 -17.03 -5.70
C GLY A 218 -5.39 -16.13 -5.60
N THR A 219 -5.48 -14.92 -5.02
CA THR A 219 -4.31 -14.06 -4.77
C THR A 219 -3.69 -14.39 -3.40
N LEU A 220 -2.37 -14.63 -3.37
CA LEU A 220 -1.60 -14.73 -2.13
C LEU A 220 -0.94 -13.39 -1.79
N PHE A 221 -1.35 -12.77 -0.69
CA PHE A 221 -0.74 -11.56 -0.15
C PHE A 221 0.33 -11.90 0.88
N LEU A 222 1.52 -11.35 0.70
CA LEU A 222 2.66 -11.51 1.59
C LEU A 222 2.93 -10.17 2.29
N PHE A 223 2.96 -10.17 3.62
CA PHE A 223 3.26 -8.98 4.43
C PHE A 223 4.50 -9.20 5.28
N ASP A 224 5.40 -8.22 5.29
CA ASP A 224 6.59 -8.21 6.15
C ASP A 224 6.39 -7.20 7.30
N GLU A 225 6.31 -7.73 8.52
CA GLU A 225 6.16 -7.02 9.80
C GLU A 225 5.21 -5.81 9.74
N PRO A 226 3.94 -6.00 9.29
CA PRO A 226 3.02 -4.91 9.02
C PRO A 226 2.54 -4.16 10.27
N THR A 227 2.81 -4.68 11.47
CA THR A 227 2.52 -3.97 12.73
C THR A 227 3.64 -3.08 13.23
N THR A 228 4.77 -3.02 12.54
CA THR A 228 5.89 -2.15 12.92
C THR A 228 5.46 -0.70 13.05
N GLY A 229 5.58 -0.15 14.24
CA GLY A 229 5.22 1.25 14.53
C GLY A 229 3.73 1.54 14.64
N LEU A 230 2.86 0.52 14.65
CA LEU A 230 1.41 0.70 14.83
C LEU A 230 1.01 0.69 16.31
N HIS A 231 0.08 1.58 16.65
CA HIS A 231 -0.63 1.54 17.92
C HIS A 231 -1.61 0.35 17.96
N PHE A 232 -1.98 -0.12 19.16
CA PHE A 232 -2.88 -1.28 19.33
C PHE A 232 -4.21 -1.14 18.57
N ASP A 233 -4.80 0.06 18.55
CA ASP A 233 -6.04 0.32 17.81
C ASP A 233 -5.86 0.20 16.28
N ASP A 234 -4.67 0.50 15.76
CA ASP A 234 -4.38 0.37 14.33
C ASP A 234 -4.04 -1.07 13.94
N ILE A 235 -3.53 -1.88 14.87
CA ILE A 235 -3.39 -3.33 14.67
C ILE A 235 -4.78 -3.97 14.48
N ALA A 236 -5.78 -3.58 15.28
CA ALA A 236 -7.14 -4.08 15.12
C ALA A 236 -7.74 -3.74 13.75
N LYS A 237 -7.49 -2.52 13.24
CA LYS A 237 -7.88 -2.11 11.88
C LYS A 237 -7.17 -2.92 10.80
N LEU A 238 -5.87 -3.15 10.95
CA LEU A 238 -5.08 -3.98 10.03
C LEU A 238 -5.61 -5.42 9.99
N LEU A 239 -5.91 -6.01 11.14
CA LEU A 239 -6.50 -7.36 11.21
C LEU A 239 -7.87 -7.41 10.51
N GLY A 240 -8.73 -6.41 10.73
CA GLY A 240 -10.01 -6.31 10.01
C GLY A 240 -9.85 -6.12 8.50
N ALA A 241 -8.75 -5.50 8.06
CA ALA A 241 -8.39 -5.43 6.64
C ALA A 241 -7.94 -6.79 6.08
N PHE A 242 -7.19 -7.59 6.84
CA PHE A 242 -6.84 -8.96 6.44
C PHE A 242 -8.08 -9.86 6.33
N ASP A 243 -8.99 -9.79 7.31
CA ASP A 243 -10.25 -10.54 7.28
C ASP A 243 -11.04 -10.27 5.99
N ARG A 244 -11.01 -9.03 5.51
CA ARG A 244 -11.68 -8.64 4.25
C ARG A 244 -10.97 -9.20 3.01
N LEU A 245 -9.64 -9.22 2.98
CA LEU A 245 -8.91 -9.85 1.88
C LEU A 245 -9.22 -11.35 1.81
N ILE A 246 -9.24 -12.01 2.97
CA ILE A 246 -9.56 -13.44 3.08
C ILE A 246 -11.00 -13.70 2.65
N ALA A 247 -11.97 -12.90 3.13
CA ALA A 247 -13.36 -12.99 2.71
C ALA A 247 -13.57 -12.75 1.20
N GLY A 248 -12.67 -11.99 0.57
CA GLY A 248 -12.62 -11.77 -0.88
C GLY A 248 -12.00 -12.91 -1.69
N GLY A 249 -11.64 -14.04 -1.07
CA GLY A 249 -11.01 -15.21 -1.70
C GLY A 249 -9.49 -15.18 -1.70
N GLY A 250 -8.88 -14.17 -1.10
CA GLY A 250 -7.42 -14.07 -0.97
C GLY A 250 -6.87 -14.97 0.15
N SER A 251 -5.57 -15.26 0.07
CA SER A 251 -4.81 -15.85 1.18
C SER A 251 -3.82 -14.83 1.71
N VAL A 252 -3.64 -14.75 3.02
CA VAL A 252 -2.74 -13.78 3.66
C VAL A 252 -1.66 -14.53 4.43
N LEU A 253 -0.39 -14.27 4.09
CA LEU A 253 0.78 -14.75 4.81
C LEU A 253 1.51 -13.55 5.39
N VAL A 254 1.73 -13.58 6.70
CA VAL A 254 2.34 -12.47 7.43
C VAL A 254 3.59 -12.95 8.16
N ILE A 255 4.68 -12.21 8.00
CA ILE A 255 5.84 -12.30 8.89
C ILE A 255 5.59 -11.37 10.06
N GLU A 256 5.49 -11.92 11.27
CA GLU A 256 5.22 -11.12 12.45
C GLU A 256 5.96 -11.62 13.69
N HIS A 257 6.08 -10.70 14.64
CA HIS A 257 6.55 -10.92 15.99
C HIS A 257 5.50 -10.51 17.03
N ASN A 258 4.47 -9.77 16.62
CA ASN A 258 3.42 -9.31 17.50
C ASN A 258 2.43 -10.43 17.85
N LEU A 259 2.34 -10.77 19.13
CA LEU A 259 1.48 -11.84 19.63
C LEU A 259 -0.02 -11.60 19.35
N GLU A 260 -0.45 -10.34 19.25
CA GLU A 260 -1.84 -10.00 18.91
C GLU A 260 -2.23 -10.44 17.50
N VAL A 261 -1.27 -10.39 16.56
CA VAL A 261 -1.47 -10.89 15.20
C VAL A 261 -1.32 -12.41 15.17
N ILE A 262 -0.25 -12.92 15.78
CA ILE A 262 0.08 -14.36 15.76
C ILE A 262 -1.06 -15.20 16.36
N ARG A 263 -1.70 -14.74 17.46
CA ARG A 263 -2.81 -15.46 18.08
C ARG A 263 -4.09 -15.53 17.24
N ARG A 264 -4.24 -14.63 16.26
CA ARG A 264 -5.40 -14.60 15.35
C ARG A 264 -5.19 -15.42 14.08
N ALA A 265 -3.97 -15.88 13.82
CA ALA A 265 -3.68 -16.66 12.63
C ALA A 265 -4.38 -18.03 12.67
N ASP A 266 -4.93 -18.47 11.54
CA ASP A 266 -5.47 -19.83 11.42
C ASP A 266 -4.36 -20.90 11.45
N TRP A 267 -3.16 -20.52 10.99
CA TRP A 267 -2.01 -21.40 10.91
C TRP A 267 -0.70 -20.63 11.10
N ILE A 268 0.22 -21.20 11.87
CA ILE A 268 1.55 -20.65 12.15
C ILE A 268 2.60 -21.62 11.61
N ILE A 269 3.66 -21.05 11.03
CA ILE A 269 4.92 -21.76 10.73
C ILE A 269 6.02 -21.06 11.53
N ASP A 270 6.53 -21.73 12.57
CA ASP A 270 7.55 -21.20 13.45
C ASP A 270 8.95 -21.62 12.99
N LEU A 271 9.82 -20.64 12.76
CA LEU A 271 11.20 -20.85 12.29
C LEU A 271 12.22 -20.55 13.39
N GLY A 272 13.18 -21.44 13.54
CA GLY A 272 14.23 -21.36 14.55
C GLY A 272 15.12 -22.61 14.55
N PRO A 273 15.49 -23.16 15.72
CA PRO A 273 15.17 -22.68 17.08
C PRO A 273 15.84 -21.35 17.43
N GLU A 274 16.99 -21.04 16.81
CA GLU A 274 17.73 -19.81 17.05
C GLU A 274 17.86 -18.95 15.78
N GLY A 275 18.67 -17.90 15.83
CA GLY A 275 19.06 -17.11 14.65
C GLY A 275 20.39 -17.55 14.03
N GLY A 276 20.65 -17.08 12.81
CA GLY A 276 21.93 -17.33 12.13
C GLY A 276 22.10 -18.80 11.74
N GLU A 277 23.32 -19.33 11.88
CA GLU A 277 23.64 -20.72 11.52
C GLU A 277 22.88 -21.77 12.34
N ALA A 278 22.40 -21.39 13.53
CA ALA A 278 21.59 -22.25 14.40
C ALA A 278 20.07 -22.18 14.11
N GLY A 279 19.67 -21.40 13.10
CA GLY A 279 18.27 -21.24 12.66
C GLY A 279 17.92 -22.02 11.39
N GLY A 280 16.92 -21.53 10.66
CA GLY A 280 16.56 -22.04 9.34
C GLY A 280 15.77 -23.35 9.32
N ARG A 281 15.24 -23.79 10.48
CA ARG A 281 14.42 -25.01 10.58
C ARG A 281 13.00 -24.67 11.01
N ILE A 282 12.04 -25.47 10.56
CA ILE A 282 10.67 -25.45 11.09
C ILE A 282 10.71 -26.11 12.47
N VAL A 283 10.40 -25.33 13.51
CA VAL A 283 10.39 -25.79 14.90
C VAL A 283 9.00 -26.30 15.28
N ALA A 284 7.97 -25.60 14.82
CA ALA A 284 6.58 -25.94 15.03
C ALA A 284 5.74 -25.46 13.84
N GLN A 285 4.64 -26.14 13.57
CA GLN A 285 3.61 -25.66 12.64
C GLN A 285 2.25 -26.16 13.09
N GLY A 286 1.20 -25.37 12.86
CA GLY A 286 -0.16 -25.71 13.28
C GLY A 286 -0.99 -24.49 13.65
N ALA A 287 -2.19 -24.75 14.16
CA ALA A 287 -3.01 -23.72 14.79
C ALA A 287 -2.28 -23.11 16.02
N PRO A 288 -2.62 -21.87 16.42
CA PRO A 288 -2.02 -21.21 17.58
C PRO A 288 -1.93 -22.08 18.85
N GLU A 289 -2.98 -22.82 19.16
CA GLU A 289 -3.06 -23.69 20.34
C GLU A 289 -2.13 -24.90 20.24
N GLN A 290 -1.85 -25.38 19.02
CA GLN A 290 -0.91 -26.48 18.78
C GLN A 290 0.52 -25.99 18.95
N VAL A 291 0.87 -24.83 18.36
CA VAL A 291 2.20 -24.23 18.50
C VAL A 291 2.49 -23.86 19.95
N ALA A 292 1.50 -23.36 20.70
CA ALA A 292 1.64 -23.03 22.12
C ALA A 292 2.03 -24.21 23.03
N ARG A 293 1.82 -25.45 22.58
CA ARG A 293 2.19 -26.68 23.32
C ARG A 293 3.61 -27.16 23.03
N VAL A 294 4.27 -26.66 22.00
CA VAL A 294 5.62 -27.11 21.60
C VAL A 294 6.67 -26.43 22.47
N GLU A 295 7.35 -27.19 23.34
CA GLU A 295 8.34 -26.63 24.28
C GLU A 295 9.59 -26.04 23.60
N ALA A 296 9.97 -26.60 22.45
CA ALA A 296 11.11 -26.13 21.65
C ALA A 296 10.83 -24.79 20.92
N SER A 297 9.56 -24.37 20.83
CA SER A 297 9.17 -23.14 20.15
C SER A 297 9.21 -21.95 21.12
N HIS A 298 10.09 -20.99 20.85
CA HIS A 298 10.08 -19.71 21.58
C HIS A 298 8.73 -19.01 21.38
N THR A 299 8.22 -18.98 20.15
CA THR A 299 6.89 -18.44 19.81
C THR A 299 5.80 -19.11 20.65
N GLY A 300 5.78 -20.44 20.73
CA GLY A 300 4.82 -21.21 21.52
C GLY A 300 4.86 -20.89 23.01
N ARG A 301 6.05 -20.67 23.58
CA ARG A 301 6.21 -20.29 25.00
C ARG A 301 5.49 -18.98 25.33
N PHE A 302 5.63 -17.95 24.49
CA PHE A 302 4.99 -16.65 24.71
C PHE A 302 3.51 -16.66 24.31
N LEU A 303 3.17 -17.36 23.22
CA LEU A 303 1.80 -17.50 22.73
C LEU A 303 0.89 -18.17 23.77
N ARG A 304 1.42 -19.14 24.53
CA ARG A 304 0.69 -19.80 25.62
C ARG A 304 0.12 -18.81 26.64
N ALA A 305 0.84 -17.73 26.95
CA ALA A 305 0.36 -16.71 27.89
C ALA A 305 -0.67 -15.75 27.27
N ALA A 306 -0.65 -15.57 25.95
CA ALA A 306 -1.53 -14.65 25.21
C ALA A 306 -2.87 -15.28 24.77
N LEU A 307 -2.98 -16.62 24.85
CA LEU A 307 -4.19 -17.40 24.55
C LEU A 307 -5.10 -17.63 25.77
N VAL A 308 -4.63 -17.30 26.98
CA VAL A 308 -5.39 -17.39 28.23
C VAL A 308 -6.15 -16.09 28.48
#